data_AF-E7BR90-F1
#
_entry.id   AF-E7BR90-F1
#
_cell.length_a   1.000
_cell.length_b   1.000
_cell.length_c   1.000
_cell.angle_alpha   90.00
_cell.angle_beta   90.00
_cell.angle_gamma   90.00
#
_symmetry.space_group_name_H-M   'P 1'
#
loop_
_entity.id
_entity.type
_entity.pdbx_description
1 polymer ?
#
loop_
_entity_poly.entity_id
_entity_poly.type
_entity_poly.pdbx_seq_one_letter_code
_entity_poly.pdbx_strand_id
1 'polypeptide(L)'
;KGLRRKVTVRVHYYEPGGQNMHWPVMEKRVELKRSGWHTFPVSEAVREMLAKGGRRQDLDIHCEGCEAANVLPILVDPSDPSHRPFLVVRAQQAEGKHRIRKRGLECDGNNGGLCCRQQFYIDFRLIGWNDWIIAPAGYYGNYCEGSCPAYMAGVPGSASSFHTAVVNQYRMRGMSPGSVNSCCIPTNSST
;
A
#
# COMPACT_ATOMS: atom_id res chain seq x y z
N LYS A 1 5.39 -47.41 -3.16
CA LYS A 1 4.33 -46.63 -2.45
C LYS A 1 4.96 -46.03 -1.19
N GLY A 2 5.05 -44.70 -1.07
CA GLY A 2 5.70 -44.07 0.09
C GLY A 2 4.86 -44.19 1.37
N LEU A 3 5.52 -44.38 2.52
CA LEU A 3 4.91 -44.43 3.84
C LEU A 3 4.27 -43.07 4.16
N ARG A 4 2.96 -43.04 4.44
CA ARG A 4 2.28 -41.81 4.86
C ARG A 4 2.42 -41.68 6.37
N ARG A 5 3.00 -40.57 6.82
CA ARG A 5 3.10 -40.21 8.24
C ARG A 5 1.99 -39.23 8.58
N LYS A 6 1.39 -39.35 9.77
CA LYS A 6 0.35 -38.43 10.24
C LYS A 6 0.78 -37.88 11.60
N VAL A 7 0.79 -36.57 11.73
CA VAL A 7 1.15 -35.86 12.96
C VAL A 7 0.15 -34.74 13.21
N THR A 8 0.03 -34.29 14.46
CA THR A 8 -0.80 -33.14 14.81
C THR A 8 0.12 -32.01 15.24
N VAL A 9 -0.02 -30.84 14.61
CA VAL A 9 0.75 -29.65 14.97
C VAL A 9 -0.18 -28.63 15.59
N ARG A 10 0.23 -28.09 16.75
CA ARG A 10 -0.48 -27.07 17.52
C ARG A 10 0.37 -25.81 17.56
N VAL A 11 -0.26 -24.69 17.21
CA VAL A 11 0.36 -23.35 17.30
C VAL A 11 -0.36 -22.58 18.38
N HIS A 12 0.34 -22.27 19.45
CA HIS A 12 -0.11 -21.47 20.58
C HIS A 12 0.36 -20.02 20.38
N TYR A 13 -0.48 -19.06 20.75
CA TYR A 13 -0.11 -17.64 20.70
C TYR A 13 -0.50 -16.92 21.98
N TYR A 14 0.36 -16.01 22.42
CA TYR A 14 0.10 -15.22 23.63
C TYR A 14 -0.91 -14.11 23.38
N GLU A 15 -1.90 -13.97 24.25
CA GLU A 15 -2.70 -12.75 24.36
C GLU A 15 -2.17 -11.86 25.49
N PRO A 16 -1.62 -10.66 25.19
CA PRO A 16 -1.28 -9.72 26.23
C PRO A 16 -2.56 -9.22 26.91
N GLY A 17 -2.69 -9.51 28.21
CA GLY A 17 -3.77 -9.01 29.08
C GLY A 17 -4.89 -10.00 29.44
N GLY A 18 -4.82 -11.26 29.02
CA GLY A 18 -5.81 -12.27 29.38
C GLY A 18 -5.61 -12.78 30.82
N GLN A 19 -6.57 -12.54 31.72
CA GLN A 19 -6.56 -13.07 33.10
C GLN A 19 -6.70 -14.61 33.16
N ASN A 20 -6.94 -15.28 32.03
CA ASN A 20 -6.97 -16.72 31.92
C ASN A 20 -5.75 -17.20 31.13
N MET A 21 -4.99 -18.12 31.73
CA MET A 21 -3.85 -18.83 31.16
C MET A 21 -4.28 -19.86 30.09
N HIS A 22 -5.30 -19.54 29.30
CA HIS A 22 -5.70 -20.36 28.17
C HIS A 22 -5.12 -19.74 26.90
N TRP A 23 -4.03 -20.31 26.43
CA TRP A 23 -3.44 -19.99 25.14
C TRP A 23 -4.42 -20.43 24.06
N PRO A 24 -4.93 -19.53 23.22
CA PRO A 24 -5.70 -19.96 22.06
C PRO A 24 -4.79 -20.79 21.14
N VAL A 25 -5.35 -21.86 20.57
CA VAL A 25 -4.58 -22.88 19.85
C VAL A 25 -5.14 -23.06 18.45
N MET A 26 -4.25 -22.96 17.46
CA MET A 26 -4.53 -23.44 16.10
C MET A 26 -3.99 -24.86 15.97
N GLU A 27 -4.88 -25.84 15.92
CA GLU A 27 -4.54 -27.24 15.70
C GLU A 27 -4.72 -27.63 14.22
N LYS A 28 -3.74 -28.34 13.67
CA LYS A 28 -3.84 -28.89 12.32
C LYS A 28 -3.18 -30.26 12.24
N ARG A 29 -3.94 -31.23 11.72
CA ARG A 29 -3.43 -32.56 11.33
C ARG A 29 -2.69 -32.44 10.01
N VAL A 30 -1.49 -33.01 9.97
CA VAL A 30 -0.59 -32.95 8.81
C VAL A 30 -0.31 -34.37 8.33
N GLU A 31 -0.59 -34.63 7.05
CA GLU A 31 -0.20 -35.88 6.38
C GLU A 31 1.05 -35.66 5.52
N LEU A 32 2.13 -36.35 5.88
CA LEU A 32 3.44 -36.22 5.25
C LEU A 32 3.73 -37.43 4.36
N LYS A 33 3.96 -37.17 3.07
CA LYS A 33 4.54 -38.14 2.12
C LYS A 33 6.04 -37.91 1.91
N ARG A 34 6.48 -36.66 2.06
CA ARG A 34 7.85 -36.13 1.94
C ARG A 34 7.95 -34.85 2.79
N SER A 35 9.16 -34.37 3.02
CA SER A 35 9.39 -33.08 3.66
C SER A 35 8.80 -31.94 2.82
N GLY A 36 8.24 -30.92 3.48
CA GLY A 36 7.63 -29.79 2.80
C GLY A 36 7.09 -28.74 3.76
N TRP A 37 6.72 -27.60 3.18
CA TRP A 37 6.16 -26.47 3.91
C TRP A 37 4.68 -26.68 4.24
N HIS A 38 4.29 -26.25 5.44
CA HIS A 38 2.90 -26.29 5.90
C HIS A 38 2.49 -24.92 6.44
N THR A 39 1.35 -24.42 5.96
CA THR A 39 0.79 -23.13 6.36
C THR A 39 -0.21 -23.32 7.50
N PHE A 40 -0.14 -22.44 8.50
CA PHE A 40 -1.05 -22.39 9.64
C PHE A 40 -1.69 -21.00 9.70
N PRO A 41 -3.04 -20.92 9.68
CA PRO A 41 -3.71 -19.62 9.74
C PRO A 41 -3.60 -19.05 11.16
N VAL A 42 -2.91 -17.91 11.29
CA VAL A 42 -2.77 -17.16 12.56
C VAL A 42 -3.33 -15.74 12.45
N SER A 43 -4.29 -15.53 11.54
CA SER A 43 -4.80 -14.21 11.19
C SER A 43 -5.54 -13.52 12.35
N GLU A 44 -6.21 -14.29 13.21
CA GLU A 44 -6.92 -13.77 14.39
C GLU A 44 -5.94 -13.20 15.42
N ALA A 45 -4.97 -14.02 15.84
CA ALA A 45 -3.87 -13.61 16.73
C ALA A 45 -3.17 -12.33 16.25
N VAL A 46 -2.80 -12.30 14.95
CA VAL A 46 -2.10 -11.14 14.36
C VAL A 46 -3.00 -9.91 14.31
N ARG A 47 -4.29 -10.07 14.02
CA ARG A 47 -5.25 -8.95 13.98
C ARG A 47 -5.44 -8.34 15.36
N GLU A 48 -5.62 -9.16 16.39
CA GLU A 48 -5.82 -8.70 17.77
C GLU A 48 -4.57 -8.01 18.31
N MET A 49 -3.39 -8.57 18.07
CA MET A 49 -2.12 -7.97 18.45
C MET A 49 -1.95 -6.59 17.79
N LEU A 50 -2.24 -6.47 16.50
CA LEU A 50 -2.18 -5.19 15.78
C LEU A 50 -3.24 -4.20 16.29
N ALA A 51 -4.45 -4.66 16.59
CA ALA A 51 -5.54 -3.82 17.11
C ALA A 51 -5.21 -3.24 18.50
N LYS A 52 -4.51 -4.00 19.34
CA LYS A 52 -4.00 -3.55 20.65
C LYS A 52 -2.75 -2.65 20.54
N GLY A 53 -2.28 -2.34 19.33
CA GLY A 53 -1.06 -1.54 19.10
C GLY A 53 0.24 -2.30 19.39
N GLY A 54 0.16 -3.63 19.54
CA GLY A 54 1.32 -4.48 19.72
C GLY A 54 2.24 -4.49 18.50
N ARG A 55 3.52 -4.79 18.74
CA ARG A 55 4.52 -4.98 17.68
C ARG A 55 5.21 -6.34 17.73
N ARG A 56 4.88 -7.15 18.74
CA ARG A 56 5.48 -8.46 19.00
C ARG A 56 4.37 -9.45 19.30
N GLN A 57 4.42 -10.60 18.64
CA GLN A 57 3.57 -11.75 18.88
C GLN A 57 4.49 -12.97 19.01
N ASP A 58 4.51 -13.58 20.19
CA ASP A 58 5.23 -14.83 20.39
C ASP A 58 4.30 -15.99 20.00
N LEU A 59 4.85 -16.95 19.25
CA LEU A 59 4.18 -18.17 18.78
C LEU A 59 4.96 -19.38 19.30
N ASP A 60 4.27 -20.30 19.94
CA ASP A 60 4.83 -21.57 20.40
C ASP A 60 4.26 -22.72 19.56
N ILE A 61 5.13 -23.62 19.10
CA ILE A 61 4.79 -24.66 18.12
C ILE A 61 5.08 -26.03 18.73
N HIS A 62 4.03 -26.81 18.91
CA HIS A 62 4.11 -28.18 19.40
C HIS A 62 3.72 -29.18 18.32
N CYS A 63 4.49 -30.27 18.18
CA CYS A 63 4.16 -31.37 17.28
C CYS A 63 3.93 -32.67 18.05
N GLU A 64 2.68 -33.12 18.08
CA GLU A 64 2.27 -34.38 18.68
C GLU A 64 2.42 -35.53 17.67
N GLY A 65 3.08 -36.60 18.12
CA GLY A 65 3.35 -37.79 17.31
C GLY A 65 4.51 -37.64 16.33
N CYS A 66 5.23 -36.51 16.34
CA CYS A 66 6.41 -36.31 15.49
C CYS A 66 7.50 -37.35 15.77
N GLU A 67 7.81 -37.62 17.03
CA GLU A 67 8.82 -38.61 17.43
C GLU A 67 8.43 -40.03 16.96
N ALA A 68 7.22 -40.48 17.27
CA ALA A 68 6.71 -41.79 16.85
C ALA A 68 6.65 -41.95 15.31
N ALA A 69 6.39 -40.86 14.59
CA ALA A 69 6.34 -40.86 13.13
C ALA A 69 7.72 -40.63 12.46
N ASN A 70 8.79 -40.40 13.23
CA ASN A 70 10.11 -39.98 12.75
C ASN A 70 10.03 -38.73 11.85
N VAL A 71 9.38 -37.69 12.37
CA VAL A 71 9.21 -36.37 11.75
C VAL A 71 9.90 -35.33 12.62
N LEU A 72 10.72 -34.48 12.00
CA LEU A 72 11.42 -33.39 12.68
C LEU A 72 10.90 -32.04 12.15
N PRO A 73 10.29 -31.19 12.99
CA PRO A 73 9.94 -29.83 12.60
C PRO A 73 11.21 -28.97 12.54
N ILE A 74 11.40 -28.26 11.43
CA ILE A 74 12.47 -27.27 11.28
C ILE A 74 11.90 -25.92 11.74
N LEU A 75 12.34 -25.44 12.91
CA LEU A 75 11.81 -24.23 13.53
C LEU A 75 12.82 -23.09 13.52
N VAL A 76 14.03 -23.30 14.02
CA VAL A 76 15.10 -22.29 13.99
C VAL A 76 16.42 -23.01 13.82
N ASP A 77 16.92 -23.09 12.59
CA ASP A 77 18.26 -23.60 12.29
C ASP A 77 19.12 -22.47 11.69
N PRO A 78 20.14 -21.98 12.41
CA PRO A 78 21.05 -20.96 11.88
C PRO A 78 21.85 -21.42 10.66
N SER A 79 22.03 -22.73 10.49
CA SER A 79 22.81 -23.33 9.39
C SER A 79 21.99 -23.52 8.11
N ASP A 80 20.65 -23.47 8.20
CA ASP A 80 19.75 -23.61 7.06
C ASP A 80 18.77 -22.42 6.96
N PRO A 81 19.22 -21.29 6.39
CA PRO A 81 18.38 -20.11 6.24
C PRO A 81 17.21 -20.32 5.28
N SER A 82 17.28 -21.34 4.40
CA SER A 82 16.27 -21.60 3.37
C SER A 82 14.98 -22.16 3.97
N HIS A 83 15.06 -22.82 5.14
CA HIS A 83 13.92 -23.43 5.82
C HIS A 83 13.46 -22.67 7.06
N ARG A 84 13.90 -21.43 7.24
CA ARG A 84 13.49 -20.59 8.36
C ARG A 84 12.00 -20.22 8.25
N PRO A 85 11.17 -20.47 9.27
CA PRO A 85 9.75 -20.12 9.23
C PRO A 85 9.55 -18.60 9.16
N PHE A 86 8.51 -18.20 8.45
CA PHE A 86 8.18 -16.79 8.24
C PHE A 86 6.66 -16.60 8.30
N LEU A 87 6.25 -15.40 8.71
CA LEU A 87 4.86 -14.99 8.73
C LEU A 87 4.54 -14.20 7.45
N VAL A 88 3.51 -14.62 6.72
CA VAL A 88 2.98 -13.88 5.58
C VAL A 88 1.76 -13.08 6.02
N VAL A 89 1.81 -11.77 5.86
CA VAL A 89 0.70 -10.86 6.19
C VAL A 89 0.26 -10.12 4.95
N ARG A 90 -1.00 -10.31 4.55
CA ARG A 90 -1.64 -9.49 3.54
C ARG A 90 -2.56 -8.48 4.24
N ALA A 91 -2.07 -7.26 4.41
CA ALA A 91 -2.86 -6.16 4.94
C ALA A 91 -3.39 -5.29 3.81
N GLN A 92 -4.65 -4.87 3.89
CA GLN A 92 -5.14 -3.76 3.11
C GLN A 92 -4.85 -2.49 3.90
N GLN A 93 -4.15 -1.55 3.28
CA GLN A 93 -4.06 -0.21 3.85
C GLN A 93 -5.48 0.36 3.86
N ALA A 94 -6.08 0.50 5.04
CA ALA A 94 -7.29 1.29 5.15
C ALA A 94 -6.92 2.68 4.63
N GLU A 95 -7.58 3.13 3.55
CA GLU A 95 -7.36 4.48 3.04
C GLU A 95 -7.58 5.44 4.21
N GLY A 96 -6.49 6.01 4.73
CA GLY A 96 -6.57 6.94 5.84
C GLY A 96 -7.52 8.07 5.44
N LYS A 97 -8.48 8.38 6.32
CA LYS A 97 -9.41 9.51 6.15
C LYS A 97 -8.71 10.86 5.94
N HIS A 98 -7.38 10.92 6.15
CA HIS A 98 -6.51 12.05 5.84
C HIS A 98 -5.66 11.85 4.58
N ARG A 99 -6.17 11.19 3.54
CA ARG A 99 -5.73 11.56 2.20
C ARG A 99 -6.27 12.96 1.97
N ILE A 100 -5.47 13.99 2.26
CA ILE A 100 -5.67 15.32 1.67
C ILE A 100 -5.70 15.03 0.17
N ARG A 101 -6.91 14.85 -0.38
CA ARG A 101 -7.10 14.71 -1.82
C ARG A 101 -6.64 16.06 -2.34
N LYS A 102 -5.41 16.06 -2.86
CA LYS A 102 -4.82 17.17 -3.58
C LYS A 102 -5.81 17.52 -4.68
N ARG A 103 -6.64 18.53 -4.45
CA ARG A 103 -7.51 19.07 -5.49
C ARG A 103 -6.63 20.07 -6.24
N GLY A 104 -6.54 19.90 -7.55
CA GLY A 104 -5.96 20.95 -8.39
C GLY A 104 -6.78 22.23 -8.23
N LEU A 105 -6.13 23.37 -8.44
CA LEU A 105 -6.84 24.63 -8.56
C LEU A 105 -7.71 24.60 -9.82
N GLU A 106 -8.91 25.18 -9.74
CA GLU A 106 -9.80 25.38 -10.89
C GLU A 106 -9.67 26.82 -11.39
N CYS A 107 -9.73 27.06 -12.69
CA CYS A 107 -9.59 28.40 -13.25
C CYS A 107 -10.90 29.21 -13.11
N ASP A 108 -11.25 29.59 -11.88
CA ASP A 108 -12.45 30.37 -11.53
C ASP A 108 -12.23 31.90 -11.53
N GLY A 109 -11.03 32.36 -11.92
CA GLY A 109 -10.63 33.76 -11.91
C GLY A 109 -10.13 34.27 -10.55
N ASN A 110 -10.26 33.49 -9.48
CA ASN A 110 -9.88 33.89 -8.12
C ASN A 110 -8.43 33.53 -7.77
N ASN A 111 -7.73 32.82 -8.65
CA ASN A 111 -6.41 32.24 -8.41
C ASN A 111 -5.23 33.12 -8.88
N GLY A 112 -5.47 34.40 -9.18
CA GLY A 112 -4.39 35.38 -9.45
C GLY A 112 -3.43 35.00 -10.60
N GLY A 113 -3.90 34.23 -11.59
CA GLY A 113 -3.09 33.75 -12.70
C GLY A 113 -2.14 32.58 -12.36
N LEU A 114 -2.33 31.91 -11.22
CA LEU A 114 -1.65 30.66 -10.88
C LEU A 114 -2.12 29.50 -11.77
N CYS A 115 -1.24 28.52 -11.95
CA CYS A 115 -1.55 27.28 -12.66
C CYS A 115 -2.81 26.58 -12.10
N CYS A 116 -3.80 26.40 -12.97
CA CYS A 116 -5.09 25.81 -12.66
C CYS A 116 -5.61 24.93 -13.81
N ARG A 117 -6.61 24.12 -13.53
CA ARG A 117 -7.36 23.34 -14.52
C ARG A 117 -8.46 24.23 -15.10
N GLN A 118 -8.47 24.38 -16.42
CA GLN A 118 -9.56 24.99 -17.14
C GLN A 118 -10.56 23.92 -17.61
N GLN A 119 -11.84 24.16 -17.37
CA GLN A 119 -12.88 23.23 -17.80
C GLN A 119 -13.21 23.45 -19.28
N PHE A 120 -13.01 22.43 -20.10
CA PHE A 120 -13.22 22.51 -21.54
C PHE A 120 -13.98 21.29 -22.04
N TYR A 121 -15.18 21.51 -22.58
CA TYR A 121 -16.01 20.46 -23.13
C TYR A 121 -15.89 20.45 -24.65
N ILE A 122 -15.57 19.28 -25.20
CA ILE A 122 -15.43 19.03 -26.62
C ILE A 122 -16.71 18.34 -27.09
N ASP A 123 -17.55 19.06 -27.84
CA ASP A 123 -18.73 18.50 -28.51
C ASP A 123 -18.32 18.01 -29.91
N PHE A 124 -18.52 16.72 -30.17
CA PHE A 124 -18.09 16.12 -31.44
C PHE A 124 -18.87 16.63 -32.64
N ARG A 125 -20.07 17.17 -32.45
CA ARG A 125 -20.84 17.79 -33.53
C ARG A 125 -20.20 19.11 -33.97
N LEU A 126 -19.67 19.88 -33.02
CA LEU A 126 -19.06 21.18 -33.31
C LEU A 126 -17.73 21.05 -34.07
N ILE A 127 -17.00 19.95 -33.86
CA ILE A 127 -15.74 19.67 -34.57
C ILE A 127 -15.92 18.75 -35.79
N GLY A 128 -17.15 18.40 -36.15
CA GLY A 128 -17.47 17.56 -37.31
C GLY A 128 -17.04 16.09 -37.18
N TRP A 129 -16.97 15.57 -35.95
CA TRP A 129 -16.56 14.20 -35.64
C TRP A 129 -17.72 13.29 -35.26
N ASN A 130 -18.95 13.83 -35.22
CA ASN A 130 -20.17 13.07 -34.93
C ASN A 130 -20.49 12.00 -36.00
N ASP A 131 -19.83 12.03 -37.16
CA ASP A 131 -20.06 11.04 -38.23
C ASP A 131 -19.32 9.72 -37.97
N TRP A 132 -18.20 9.75 -37.24
CA TRP A 132 -17.40 8.56 -36.93
C TRP A 132 -17.36 8.23 -35.44
N ILE A 133 -17.55 9.20 -34.54
CA ILE A 133 -17.73 8.95 -33.12
C ILE A 133 -19.21 8.79 -32.81
N ILE A 134 -19.65 7.55 -32.65
CA ILE A 134 -21.05 7.18 -32.41
C ILE A 134 -21.50 7.60 -31.00
N ALA A 135 -20.62 7.43 -30.01
CA ALA A 135 -20.85 7.82 -28.62
C ALA A 135 -19.51 7.99 -27.89
N PRO A 136 -19.42 8.86 -26.86
CA PRO A 136 -20.44 9.80 -26.39
C PRO A 136 -20.63 10.98 -27.37
N ALA A 137 -21.59 11.89 -27.11
CA ALA A 137 -21.75 13.11 -27.93
C ALA A 137 -20.60 14.12 -27.78
N GLY A 138 -19.80 13.98 -26.73
CA GLY A 138 -18.68 14.83 -26.40
C GLY A 138 -18.08 14.46 -25.04
N TYR A 139 -16.96 15.08 -24.68
CA TYR A 139 -16.26 14.81 -23.42
C TYR A 139 -15.55 16.04 -22.87
N TYR A 140 -15.19 16.01 -21.58
CA TYR A 140 -14.38 17.07 -20.95
C TYR A 140 -12.89 16.87 -21.24
N GLY A 141 -12.40 17.53 -22.30
CA GLY A 141 -10.98 17.66 -22.62
C GLY A 141 -10.33 18.84 -21.90
N ASN A 142 -10.40 18.85 -20.56
CA ASN A 142 -9.85 19.92 -19.73
C ASN A 142 -8.35 20.13 -20.00
N TYR A 143 -7.87 21.36 -19.86
CA TYR A 143 -6.45 21.69 -20.03
C TYR A 143 -5.91 22.50 -18.85
N CYS A 144 -4.59 22.63 -18.76
CA CYS A 144 -3.92 23.37 -17.70
C CYS A 144 -3.43 24.72 -18.23
N GLU A 145 -3.67 25.79 -17.48
CA GLU A 145 -3.30 27.16 -17.85
C GLU A 145 -2.83 27.93 -16.61
N GLY A 146 -1.99 28.95 -16.82
CA GLY A 146 -1.52 29.85 -15.78
C GLY A 146 -0.01 29.75 -15.53
N SER A 147 0.46 30.55 -14.58
CA SER A 147 1.86 30.68 -14.23
C SER A 147 2.24 29.81 -13.03
N CYS A 148 3.46 29.30 -13.05
CA CYS A 148 4.06 28.53 -11.96
C CYS A 148 5.26 29.30 -11.41
N PRO A 149 5.06 30.23 -10.46
CA PRO A 149 6.15 31.03 -9.91
C PRO A 149 7.22 30.15 -9.26
N ALA A 150 8.48 30.59 -9.31
CA ALA A 150 9.62 29.86 -8.74
C ALA A 150 9.49 29.58 -7.24
N TYR A 151 8.68 30.39 -6.55
CA TYR A 151 8.28 30.20 -5.17
C TYR A 151 6.76 30.05 -5.09
N MET A 152 6.30 28.88 -4.64
CA MET A 152 4.89 28.56 -4.48
C MET A 152 4.55 28.27 -3.01
N ALA A 153 5.11 28.99 -2.02
CA ALA A 153 4.64 28.77 -0.65
C ALA A 153 3.17 29.19 -0.53
N GLY A 154 2.37 28.34 0.11
CA GLY A 154 0.96 28.61 0.37
C GLY A 154 -0.01 28.23 -0.75
N VAL A 155 0.48 27.81 -1.94
CA VAL A 155 -0.40 27.28 -2.99
C VAL A 155 -0.75 25.82 -2.68
N PRO A 156 -2.04 25.43 -2.63
CA PRO A 156 -2.42 24.04 -2.44
C PRO A 156 -1.74 23.12 -3.46
N GLY A 157 -0.99 22.13 -2.99
CA GLY A 157 -0.31 21.15 -3.84
C GLY A 157 1.11 21.52 -4.31
N SER A 158 1.64 22.69 -3.95
CA SER A 158 2.97 23.14 -4.40
C SER A 158 4.18 22.45 -3.76
N ALA A 159 4.02 21.88 -2.56
CA ALA A 159 5.01 21.02 -1.92
C ALA A 159 4.60 19.54 -2.08
N SER A 160 4.49 19.11 -3.33
CA SER A 160 3.91 17.79 -3.69
C SER A 160 4.78 16.60 -3.29
N SER A 161 6.08 16.82 -3.03
CA SER A 161 7.09 15.84 -2.60
C SER A 161 8.25 16.49 -1.84
N PHE A 162 9.05 15.69 -1.13
CA PHE A 162 10.30 16.14 -0.48
C PHE A 162 11.28 16.75 -1.49
N HIS A 163 11.40 16.17 -2.69
CA HIS A 163 12.23 16.73 -3.76
C HIS A 163 11.77 18.13 -4.17
N THR A 164 10.45 18.33 -4.31
CA THR A 164 9.88 19.65 -4.64
C THR A 164 10.16 20.67 -3.54
N ALA A 165 10.07 20.28 -2.27
CA ALA A 165 10.38 21.16 -1.14
C ALA A 165 11.85 21.60 -1.13
N VAL A 166 12.78 20.66 -1.34
CA VAL A 166 14.22 20.96 -1.43
C VAL A 166 14.52 21.89 -2.61
N VAL A 167 14.02 21.57 -3.81
CA VAL A 167 14.25 22.41 -5.01
C VAL A 167 13.66 23.81 -4.82
N ASN A 168 12.47 23.94 -4.22
CA ASN A 168 11.88 25.25 -3.92
C ASN A 168 12.72 26.04 -2.89
N GLN A 169 13.31 25.36 -1.90
CA GLN A 169 14.22 25.98 -0.94
C GLN A 169 15.51 26.50 -1.59
N TYR A 170 16.08 25.75 -2.55
CA TYR A 170 17.21 26.22 -3.34
C TYR A 170 16.86 27.45 -4.19
N ARG A 171 15.67 27.46 -4.82
CA ARG A 171 15.17 28.60 -5.61
C ARG A 171 14.94 29.84 -4.75
N MET A 172 14.34 29.69 -3.56
CA MET A 172 14.13 30.79 -2.61
C MET A 172 15.44 31.48 -2.20
N ARG A 173 16.53 30.72 -2.10
CA ARG A 173 17.85 31.24 -1.71
C ARG A 173 18.60 31.91 -2.86
N GLY A 174 17.99 32.05 -4.03
CA GLY A 174 18.61 32.66 -5.21
C GLY A 174 19.73 31.81 -5.83
N MET A 175 19.83 30.54 -5.46
CA MET A 175 20.88 29.60 -5.92
C MET A 175 20.49 28.88 -7.22
N SER A 176 19.47 29.35 -7.92
CA SER A 176 18.96 28.75 -9.16
C SER A 176 19.85 29.11 -10.36
N PRO A 177 20.18 28.16 -11.25
CA PRO A 177 20.81 28.47 -12.52
C PRO A 177 19.79 29.20 -13.41
N GLY A 178 19.80 30.54 -13.39
CA GLY A 178 18.92 31.39 -14.22
C GLY A 178 17.43 31.37 -13.87
N SER A 179 16.63 32.11 -14.66
CA SER A 179 15.17 32.22 -14.54
C SER A 179 14.44 30.98 -15.07
N VAL A 180 14.68 29.82 -14.46
CA VAL A 180 13.95 28.58 -14.76
C VAL A 180 12.61 28.56 -14.02
N ASN A 181 11.55 29.00 -14.69
CA ASN A 181 10.19 28.86 -14.19
C ASN A 181 9.70 27.41 -14.36
N SER A 182 8.81 26.96 -13.47
CA SER A 182 8.18 25.65 -13.63
C SER A 182 7.07 25.73 -14.69
N CYS A 183 6.70 24.60 -15.30
CA CYS A 183 5.62 24.53 -16.28
C CYS A 183 4.30 24.08 -15.62
N CYS A 184 3.17 24.56 -16.13
CA CYS A 184 1.83 24.13 -15.72
C CYS A 184 1.43 22.89 -16.53
N ILE A 185 1.35 21.72 -15.88
CA ILE A 185 1.10 20.44 -16.56
C ILE A 185 0.03 19.59 -15.85
N PRO A 186 -0.68 18.70 -16.57
CA PRO A 186 -1.59 17.74 -15.96
C PRO A 186 -0.82 16.74 -15.07
N THR A 187 -1.29 16.53 -13.85
CA THR A 187 -0.70 15.56 -12.89
C THR A 187 -1.55 14.30 -12.71
N ASN A 188 -2.78 14.30 -13.22
CA ASN A 188 -3.69 13.17 -13.19
C ASN A 188 -4.59 13.20 -14.43
N SER A 189 -4.76 12.06 -15.10
CA SER A 189 -5.64 11.88 -16.25
C SER A 189 -6.60 10.71 -16.02
N SER A 190 -7.86 10.89 -16.44
CA SER A 190 -8.84 9.81 -16.55
C SER A 190 -8.81 9.23 -17.96
N THR A 191 -9.01 7.92 -18.08
CA THR A 191 -9.19 7.20 -19.35
C THR A 191 -10.66 6.87 -19.54
#